data_AF-J9EH90-F1
#
_entry.id   AF-J9EH90-F1
#
_cell.length_a   1.000
_cell.length_b   1.000
_cell.length_c   1.000
_cell.angle_alpha   90.00
_cell.angle_beta   90.00
_cell.angle_gamma   90.00
#
_symmetry.space_group_name_H-M   'P 1'
#
loop_
_entity.id
_entity.type
_entity.pdbx_description
1 polymer ?
#
loop_
_entity_poly.entity_id
_entity_poly.type
_entity_poly.pdbx_seq_one_letter_code
_entity_poly.pdbx_strand_id
1 'polypeptide(L)'
;MIRVLVQACKHAVHALKDTHATNHAISPDHEAKIIEQLFRYGLRCLDIYVICPMSSQVPSTQQRFSNGVRTKEEKEVLELFGSIFTLLNPSIFKEIISKRIDYFIERLASNYGLQIICSSLLVNSLTSANFGDILIRFLMKKLPDLAECSERSFLWLKLFKIVFSSVGSQPSGCAENERMLRPYLHDLVLHSMKLALRAREPINYFLLLRALFRSIGGGSYDLLYQTFLPLLPTLLHQLNRLQSSTHRAQMRELFIELCLTVPVRLSSLLPYLPLLMDPLVCALNGSSSLIQQ
;
A
#
# COMPACT_ATOMS: atom_id res chain seq x y z
N MET A 1 26.34 -4.10 15.62
CA MET A 1 25.76 -3.49 16.83
C MET A 1 24.24 -3.31 16.72
N ILE A 2 23.71 -2.60 15.71
CA ILE A 2 22.26 -2.34 15.56
C ILE A 2 21.43 -3.63 15.50
N ARG A 3 21.83 -4.63 14.70
CA ARG A 3 21.16 -5.94 14.64
C ARG A 3 21.01 -6.59 16.02
N VAL A 4 22.05 -6.55 16.84
CA VAL A 4 22.06 -7.16 18.19
C VAL A 4 21.10 -6.41 19.11
N LEU A 5 21.09 -5.07 19.06
CA LEU A 5 20.17 -4.24 19.83
C LEU A 5 18.71 -4.48 19.44
N VAL A 6 18.40 -4.50 18.14
CA VAL A 6 17.03 -4.78 17.66
C VAL A 6 16.59 -6.19 18.06
N GLN A 7 17.48 -7.17 17.99
CA GLN A 7 17.19 -8.53 18.45
C GLN A 7 16.94 -8.59 19.95
N ALA A 8 17.74 -7.89 20.76
CA ALA A 8 17.54 -7.78 22.21
C ALA A 8 16.19 -7.11 22.54
N CYS A 9 15.85 -6.03 21.85
CA CYS A 9 14.54 -5.37 21.99
C CYS A 9 13.39 -6.32 21.65
N LYS A 10 13.51 -7.12 20.58
CA LYS A 10 12.49 -8.11 20.23
C LYS A 10 12.29 -9.16 21.33
N HIS A 11 13.37 -9.71 21.87
CA HIS A 11 13.27 -10.68 22.97
C HIS A 11 12.68 -10.05 24.23
N ALA A 12 13.04 -8.80 24.56
CA ALA A 12 12.47 -8.08 25.69
C ALA A 12 10.96 -7.86 25.52
N VAL A 13 10.51 -7.42 24.34
CA VAL A 13 9.08 -7.23 24.05
C VAL A 13 8.33 -8.56 24.04
N HIS A 14 8.93 -9.64 23.55
CA HIS A 14 8.34 -10.98 23.64
C HIS A 14 8.20 -11.45 25.09
N ALA A 15 9.24 -11.27 25.92
CA ALA A 15 9.18 -11.63 27.32
C ALA A 15 8.11 -10.82 28.09
N LEU A 16 7.94 -9.54 27.76
CA LEU A 16 6.90 -8.68 28.33
C LEU A 16 5.48 -9.14 27.94
N LYS A 17 5.31 -9.73 26.76
CA LYS A 17 4.02 -10.30 26.35
C LYS A 17 3.63 -11.51 27.20
N ASP A 18 4.60 -12.32 27.59
CA ASP A 18 4.39 -13.58 28.32
C ASP A 18 4.34 -13.38 29.86
N THR A 19 4.70 -12.20 30.36
CA THR A 19 4.59 -11.89 31.79
C THR A 19 3.15 -11.63 32.20
N HIS A 20 2.63 -12.43 33.14
CA HIS A 20 1.33 -12.19 33.78
C HIS A 20 1.31 -10.83 34.48
N ALA A 21 0.19 -10.10 34.36
CA ALA A 21 -0.03 -8.84 35.06
C ALA A 21 0.04 -9.06 36.58
N THR A 22 1.14 -8.65 37.18
CA THR A 22 1.32 -8.61 38.64
C THR A 22 0.95 -7.22 39.15
N ASN A 23 0.75 -7.06 40.46
CA ASN A 23 0.49 -5.74 41.09
C ASN A 23 1.64 -4.72 40.91
N HIS A 24 2.77 -5.13 40.32
CA HIS A 24 3.91 -4.28 39.94
C HIS A 24 4.05 -4.10 38.42
N ALA A 25 3.05 -4.51 37.64
CA ALA A 25 3.05 -4.30 36.20
C ALA A 25 3.17 -2.81 35.87
N ILE A 26 4.04 -2.50 34.91
CA ILE A 26 4.21 -1.14 34.38
C ILE A 26 2.84 -0.66 33.91
N SER A 27 2.45 0.57 34.29
CA SER A 27 1.21 1.16 33.80
C SER A 27 1.17 1.10 32.27
N PRO A 28 0.05 0.71 31.64
CA PRO A 28 -0.07 0.63 30.18
C PRO A 28 0.31 1.94 29.48
N ASP A 29 0.09 3.08 30.13
CA ASP A 29 0.47 4.41 29.62
C ASP A 29 1.99 4.60 29.57
N HIS A 30 2.71 4.05 30.55
CA HIS A 30 4.15 4.12 30.62
C HIS A 30 4.80 3.18 29.60
N GLU A 31 4.24 1.97 29.43
CA GLU A 31 4.64 1.03 28.39
C GLU A 31 4.46 1.64 26.99
N ALA A 32 3.29 2.22 26.72
CA ALA A 32 3.01 2.90 25.46
C ALA A 32 4.01 4.03 25.17
N LYS A 33 4.38 4.81 26.18
CA LYS A 33 5.37 5.90 26.06
C LYS A 33 6.77 5.38 25.74
N ILE A 34 7.20 4.28 26.36
CA ILE A 34 8.50 3.65 26.07
C ILE A 34 8.52 3.10 24.63
N ILE A 35 7.47 2.39 24.23
CA ILE A 35 7.35 1.85 22.87
C ILE A 35 7.32 2.98 21.84
N GLU A 36 6.62 4.08 22.13
CA GLU A 36 6.58 5.25 21.26
C GLU A 36 7.97 5.88 21.09
N GLN A 37 8.74 5.97 22.16
CA GLN A 37 10.14 6.40 22.10
C GLN A 37 11.01 5.42 21.30
N LEU A 38 10.83 4.11 21.51
CA LEU A 38 11.52 3.07 20.75
C LEU A 38 11.23 3.19 19.25
N PHE A 39 9.98 3.45 18.87
CA PHE A 39 9.61 3.69 17.48
C PHE A 39 10.31 4.93 16.92
N ARG A 40 10.25 6.06 17.63
CA ARG A 40 10.85 7.32 17.18
C ARG A 40 12.37 7.25 17.06
N TYR A 41 13.07 6.76 18.08
CA TYR A 41 14.52 6.66 18.09
C TYR A 41 15.03 5.52 17.22
N GLY A 42 14.32 4.38 17.19
CA GLY A 42 14.62 3.26 16.31
C GLY A 42 14.63 3.68 14.84
N LEU A 43 13.61 4.43 14.39
CA LEU A 43 13.58 4.97 13.03
C LEU A 43 14.75 5.91 12.73
N ARG A 44 15.21 6.71 13.71
CA ARG A 44 16.41 7.57 13.54
C ARG A 44 17.69 6.76 13.43
N CYS A 45 17.81 5.69 14.22
CA CYS A 45 18.99 4.82 14.16
C CYS A 45 19.10 4.10 12.81
N LEU A 46 17.97 3.80 12.16
CA LEU A 46 17.95 3.18 10.84
C LEU A 46 18.40 4.10 9.70
N ASP A 47 18.56 5.41 9.94
CA ASP A 47 19.12 6.35 8.97
C ASP A 47 20.59 6.10 8.64
N ILE A 48 21.29 5.35 9.50
CA ILE A 48 22.68 4.95 9.24
C ILE A 48 22.84 4.23 7.89
N TYR A 49 21.79 3.51 7.45
CA TYR A 49 21.77 2.80 6.18
C TYR A 49 21.66 3.74 4.97
N VAL A 50 21.20 4.98 5.18
CA VAL A 50 21.21 6.04 4.16
C VAL A 50 22.59 6.69 4.08
N ILE A 51 23.22 6.94 5.24
CA ILE A 51 24.44 7.75 5.39
C ILE A 51 25.72 7.00 4.98
N CYS A 52 25.75 5.67 5.00
CA CYS A 52 26.90 4.88 4.53
C CYS A 52 26.77 4.55 3.03
N PRO A 53 27.39 5.30 2.10
CA PRO A 53 27.62 4.81 0.74
C PRO A 53 28.72 3.75 0.83
N MET A 54 28.35 2.49 1.04
CA MET A 54 29.31 1.41 0.89
C MET A 54 29.71 1.39 -0.59
N SER A 55 31.00 1.58 -0.85
CA SER A 55 31.63 1.69 -2.16
C SER A 55 31.05 0.70 -3.17
N SER A 56 30.19 1.17 -4.06
CA SER A 56 29.70 0.38 -5.18
C SER A 56 29.56 1.31 -6.37
N GLN A 57 30.57 1.25 -7.24
CA GLN A 57 30.60 1.88 -8.55
C GLN A 57 29.46 1.29 -9.39
N VAL A 58 28.28 1.87 -9.36
CA VAL A 58 27.22 1.56 -10.33
C VAL A 58 26.57 2.88 -10.79
N PRO A 59 26.47 3.15 -12.11
CA PRO A 59 25.91 4.39 -12.61
C PRO A 59 24.46 4.63 -12.14
N SER A 60 24.20 5.88 -11.78
CA SER A 60 23.08 6.39 -10.97
C SER A 60 21.71 6.49 -11.66
N THR A 61 21.50 5.81 -12.79
CA THR A 61 20.25 5.93 -13.57
C THR A 61 19.25 4.79 -13.36
N GLN A 62 19.66 3.63 -12.80
CA GLN A 62 18.74 2.50 -12.55
C GLN A 62 18.36 2.30 -11.07
N GLN A 63 19.00 3.02 -10.13
CA GLN A 63 18.74 2.88 -8.68
C GLN A 63 17.49 3.59 -8.18
N ARG A 64 16.85 4.46 -8.97
CA ARG A 64 15.70 5.26 -8.50
C ARG A 64 14.42 4.45 -8.25
N PHE A 65 14.40 3.18 -8.67
CA PHE A 65 13.24 2.28 -8.52
C PHE A 65 13.53 0.99 -7.72
N SER A 66 14.75 0.77 -7.23
CA SER A 66 15.03 -0.33 -6.31
C SER A 66 14.54 0.04 -4.90
N ASN A 67 14.19 -0.96 -4.08
CA ASN A 67 13.55 -0.79 -2.77
C ASN A 67 14.41 -0.11 -1.68
N GLY A 68 15.33 0.80 -2.05
CA GLY A 68 16.24 1.52 -1.13
C GLY A 68 17.28 0.65 -0.43
N VAL A 69 17.08 -0.67 -0.43
CA VAL A 69 17.79 -1.66 0.38
C VAL A 69 18.97 -2.21 -0.40
N ARG A 70 20.14 -2.05 0.19
CA ARG A 70 21.43 -2.29 -0.45
C ARG A 70 22.00 -3.66 -0.13
N THR A 71 21.65 -4.24 1.04
CA THR A 71 22.15 -5.54 1.47
C THR A 71 21.07 -6.45 2.07
N LYS A 72 21.31 -7.77 2.03
CA LYS A 72 20.45 -8.76 2.70
C LYS A 72 20.39 -8.53 4.21
N GLU A 73 21.50 -8.11 4.81
CA GLU A 73 21.57 -7.79 6.25
C GLU A 73 20.71 -6.59 6.62
N GLU A 74 20.73 -5.52 5.80
CA GLU A 74 19.87 -4.36 5.99
C GLU A 74 18.38 -4.77 5.94
N LYS A 75 18.01 -5.59 4.95
CA LYS A 75 16.66 -6.14 4.84
C LYS A 75 16.25 -6.89 6.12
N GLU A 76 17.10 -7.79 6.60
CA GLU A 76 16.85 -8.58 7.81
C GLU A 76 16.66 -7.69 9.05
N VAL A 77 17.46 -6.63 9.20
CA VAL A 77 17.33 -5.70 10.34
C VAL A 77 16.03 -4.90 10.27
N LEU A 78 15.63 -4.45 9.09
CA LEU A 78 14.38 -3.72 8.88
C LEU A 78 13.15 -4.60 9.14
N GLU A 79 13.16 -5.85 8.67
CA GLU A 79 12.12 -6.84 8.97
C GLU A 79 12.07 -7.16 10.46
N LEU A 80 13.24 -7.32 11.09
CA LEU A 80 13.33 -7.58 12.52
C LEU A 80 12.75 -6.43 13.34
N PHE A 81 13.08 -5.18 12.98
CA PHE A 81 12.53 -3.99 13.64
C PHE A 81 11.02 -3.90 13.48
N GLY A 82 10.48 -4.14 12.28
CA GLY A 82 9.04 -4.21 12.05
C GLY A 82 8.37 -5.29 12.91
N SER A 83 9.02 -6.45 13.07
CA SER A 83 8.47 -7.56 13.86
C SER A 83 8.31 -7.25 15.35
N ILE A 84 9.07 -6.29 15.91
CA ILE A 84 8.90 -5.88 17.32
C ILE A 84 7.48 -5.37 17.57
N PHE A 85 6.97 -4.54 16.66
CA PHE A 85 5.66 -3.91 16.82
C PHE A 85 4.51 -4.89 16.58
N THR A 86 4.78 -6.03 15.93
CA THR A 86 3.78 -7.09 15.75
C THR A 86 3.50 -7.91 17.01
N LEU A 87 4.35 -7.78 18.03
CA LEU A 87 4.19 -8.45 19.33
C LEU A 87 3.32 -7.65 20.31
N LEU A 88 3.03 -6.39 20.01
CA LEU A 88 2.30 -5.48 20.88
C LEU A 88 0.80 -5.76 20.90
N ASN A 89 0.12 -5.31 21.95
CA ASN A 89 -1.34 -5.27 21.97
C ASN A 89 -1.87 -4.38 20.82
N PRO A 90 -2.84 -4.85 20.00
CA PRO A 90 -3.39 -4.09 18.88
C PRO A 90 -3.85 -2.68 19.23
N SER A 91 -4.37 -2.46 20.44
CA SER A 91 -4.86 -1.15 20.89
C SER A 91 -3.73 -0.15 21.09
N ILE A 92 -2.66 -0.56 21.80
CA ILE A 92 -1.46 0.25 22.02
C ILE A 92 -0.75 0.51 20.69
N PHE A 93 -0.64 -0.52 19.85
CA PHE A 93 -0.08 -0.38 18.51
C PHE A 93 -0.83 0.68 17.68
N LYS A 94 -2.17 0.58 17.64
CA LYS A 94 -3.01 1.53 16.90
C LYS A 94 -2.82 2.96 17.40
N GLU A 95 -2.78 3.17 18.71
CA GLU A 95 -2.58 4.48 19.31
C GLU A 95 -1.22 5.09 18.93
N ILE A 96 -0.13 4.32 19.11
CA ILE A 96 1.24 4.79 18.85
C ILE A 96 1.43 5.13 17.37
N ILE A 97 1.01 4.23 16.48
CA ILE A 97 1.17 4.45 15.04
C ILE A 97 0.30 5.62 14.58
N SER A 98 -0.93 5.76 15.07
CA SER A 98 -1.80 6.89 14.69
C SER A 98 -1.18 8.24 15.08
N LYS A 99 -0.49 8.32 16.23
CA LYS A 99 0.20 9.55 16.68
C LYS A 99 1.51 9.84 15.95
N ARG A 100 2.11 8.84 15.28
CA ARG A 100 3.45 8.93 14.69
C ARG A 100 3.47 8.67 13.19
N ILE A 101 2.31 8.51 12.55
CA ILE A 101 2.20 8.21 11.12
C ILE A 101 2.84 9.31 10.26
N ASP A 102 2.56 10.58 10.54
CA ASP A 102 3.14 11.71 9.78
C ASP A 102 4.68 11.68 9.83
N TYR A 103 5.24 11.51 11.03
CA TYR A 103 6.68 11.38 11.23
C TYR A 103 7.24 10.15 10.50
N PHE A 104 6.59 9.00 10.60
CA PHE A 104 7.03 7.77 9.93
C PHE A 104 7.08 7.94 8.42
N ILE A 105 6.07 8.60 7.84
CA ILE A 105 5.99 8.88 6.42
C ILE A 105 7.05 9.89 5.97
N GLU A 106 7.34 10.93 6.76
CA GLU A 106 8.44 11.87 6.48
C GLU A 106 9.80 11.15 6.48
N ARG A 107 10.01 10.24 7.43
CA ARG A 107 11.22 9.39 7.47
C ARG A 107 11.29 8.47 6.26
N LEU A 108 10.17 7.87 5.86
CA LEU A 108 10.08 7.02 4.67
C LEU A 108 10.45 7.78 3.39
N ALA A 109 10.05 9.04 3.27
CA ALA A 109 10.42 9.89 2.12
C ALA A 109 11.93 10.17 2.07
N SER A 110 12.60 10.20 3.23
CA SER A 110 14.06 10.37 3.32
C SER A 110 14.81 9.04 3.16
N ASN A 111 14.23 7.93 3.62
CA ASN A 111 14.80 6.59 3.57
C ASN A 111 13.77 5.60 3.01
N TYR A 112 13.84 5.35 1.70
CA TYR A 112 12.98 4.40 1.01
C TYR A 112 13.09 2.96 1.51
N GLY A 113 14.20 2.59 2.18
CA GLY A 113 14.37 1.26 2.77
C GLY A 113 13.37 0.97 3.90
N LEU A 114 12.91 2.00 4.61
CA LEU A 114 11.90 1.88 5.68
C LEU A 114 10.56 1.31 5.16
N GLN A 115 10.35 1.26 3.85
CA GLN A 115 9.18 0.62 3.25
C GLN A 115 9.07 -0.86 3.62
N ILE A 116 10.19 -1.55 3.89
CA ILE A 116 10.17 -2.93 4.40
C ILE A 116 9.38 -3.02 5.71
N ILE A 117 9.49 -2.01 6.58
CA ILE A 117 8.76 -1.98 7.84
C ILE A 117 7.26 -1.90 7.55
N CYS A 118 6.83 -1.03 6.62
CA CYS A 118 5.43 -0.97 6.18
C CYS A 118 4.93 -2.33 5.70
N SER A 119 5.69 -2.99 4.82
CA SER A 119 5.35 -4.30 4.29
C SER A 119 5.28 -5.36 5.40
N SER A 120 6.23 -5.36 6.34
CA SER A 120 6.25 -6.29 7.48
C SER A 120 5.01 -6.14 8.37
N LEU A 121 4.60 -4.91 8.67
CA LEU A 121 3.40 -4.62 9.46
C LEU A 121 2.10 -5.02 8.73
N LEU A 122 2.09 -4.91 7.40
CA LEU A 122 0.94 -5.27 6.55
C LEU A 122 0.84 -6.76 6.24
N VAL A 123 1.92 -7.54 6.41
CA VAL A 123 1.90 -9.00 6.24
C VAL A 123 1.39 -9.70 7.51
N ASN A 124 1.58 -9.12 8.70
CA ASN A 124 1.15 -9.76 9.94
C ASN A 124 -0.36 -9.55 10.19
N SER A 125 -1.11 -10.65 10.36
CA SER A 125 -2.58 -10.63 10.51
C SER A 125 -3.09 -9.83 11.71
N LEU A 126 -2.30 -9.69 12.79
CA LEU A 126 -2.70 -8.96 14.00
C LEU A 126 -2.61 -7.44 13.83
N THR A 127 -1.64 -6.97 13.04
CA THR A 127 -1.38 -5.54 12.84
C THR A 127 -1.86 -5.01 11.51
N SER A 128 -2.03 -5.87 10.51
CA SER A 128 -2.28 -5.49 9.10
C SER A 128 -3.50 -4.59 8.95
N ALA A 129 -4.66 -4.99 9.47
CA ALA A 129 -5.88 -4.21 9.34
C ALA A 129 -5.79 -2.85 10.07
N ASN A 130 -5.21 -2.83 11.28
CA ASN A 130 -5.04 -1.59 12.05
C ASN A 130 -4.07 -0.62 11.39
N PHE A 131 -2.92 -1.12 10.94
CA PHE A 131 -1.93 -0.31 10.23
C PHE A 131 -2.47 0.16 8.87
N GLY A 132 -3.15 -0.72 8.15
CA GLY A 132 -3.81 -0.43 6.88
C GLY A 132 -4.85 0.69 7.00
N ASP A 133 -5.71 0.67 8.03
CA ASP A 133 -6.71 1.73 8.26
C ASP A 133 -6.04 3.10 8.51
N ILE A 134 -5.00 3.13 9.34
CA ILE A 134 -4.27 4.37 9.63
C ILE A 134 -3.58 4.89 8.35
N LEU A 135 -2.92 4.00 7.61
CA LEU A 135 -2.18 4.35 6.41
C LEU A 135 -3.11 4.81 5.28
N ILE A 136 -4.20 4.08 5.00
CA ILE A 136 -5.14 4.48 3.94
C ILE A 136 -5.83 5.80 4.27
N ARG A 137 -6.17 6.04 5.54
CA ARG A 137 -6.74 7.32 5.98
C ARG A 137 -5.78 8.48 5.78
N PHE A 138 -4.50 8.28 6.05
CA PHE A 138 -3.46 9.27 5.74
C PHE A 138 -3.36 9.50 4.22
N LEU A 139 -3.28 8.42 3.43
CA LEU A 139 -3.12 8.48 1.99
C LEU A 139 -4.31 9.10 1.27
N MET A 140 -5.54 8.90 1.75
CA MET A 140 -6.75 9.54 1.21
C MET A 140 -6.66 11.07 1.29
N LYS A 141 -6.04 11.64 2.33
CA LYS A 141 -5.78 13.09 2.43
C LYS A 141 -4.74 13.58 1.43
N LYS A 142 -3.86 12.69 0.97
CA LYS A 142 -2.78 12.94 0.00
C LYS A 142 -3.15 12.51 -1.42
N LEU A 143 -4.38 12.03 -1.64
CA LEU A 143 -4.87 11.63 -2.95
C LEU A 143 -4.76 12.77 -4.00
N PRO A 144 -5.07 14.05 -3.69
CA PRO A 144 -4.90 15.14 -4.65
C PRO A 144 -3.44 15.38 -5.09
N ASP A 145 -2.46 15.10 -4.22
CA ASP A 145 -1.03 15.32 -4.49
C ASP A 145 -0.51 14.38 -5.59
N LEU A 146 -1.25 13.33 -5.95
CA LEU A 146 -0.93 12.44 -7.08
C LEU A 146 -1.05 13.14 -8.45
N ALA A 147 -1.67 14.31 -8.51
CA ALA A 147 -1.77 15.10 -9.73
C ALA A 147 -0.44 15.69 -10.20
N GLU A 148 0.58 15.70 -9.35
CA GLU A 148 1.90 16.27 -9.64
C GLU A 148 2.93 15.19 -9.97
N CYS A 149 3.98 15.56 -10.72
CA CYS A 149 5.17 14.73 -10.93
C CYS A 149 6.22 15.06 -9.87
N SER A 150 6.10 14.50 -8.68
CA SER A 150 7.03 14.72 -7.56
C SER A 150 7.45 13.40 -6.92
N GLU A 151 8.60 13.39 -6.23
CA GLU A 151 9.02 12.19 -5.47
C GLU A 151 7.95 11.76 -4.45
N ARG A 152 7.22 12.73 -3.89
CA ARG A 152 6.11 12.47 -2.97
C ARG A 152 4.94 11.78 -3.66
N SER A 153 4.55 12.18 -4.87
CA SER A 153 3.45 11.51 -5.57
C SER A 153 3.78 10.06 -5.91
N PHE A 154 5.03 9.77 -6.29
CA PHE A 154 5.51 8.39 -6.46
C PHE A 154 5.48 7.59 -5.15
N LEU A 155 5.87 8.21 -4.02
CA LEU A 155 5.80 7.58 -2.71
C LEU A 155 4.36 7.25 -2.31
N TRP A 156 3.41 8.19 -2.50
CA TRP A 156 1.98 7.97 -2.24
C TRP A 156 1.45 6.80 -3.05
N LEU A 157 1.72 6.79 -4.36
CA LEU A 157 1.30 5.71 -5.23
C LEU A 157 1.88 4.36 -4.79
N LYS A 158 3.14 4.34 -4.35
CA LYS A 158 3.80 3.12 -3.85
C LYS A 158 3.15 2.62 -2.56
N LEU A 159 2.85 3.52 -1.62
CA LEU A 159 2.19 3.18 -0.36
C LEU A 159 0.77 2.64 -0.56
N PHE A 160 -0.03 3.29 -1.43
CA PHE A 160 -1.33 2.77 -1.82
C PHE A 160 -1.24 1.34 -2.38
N LYS A 161 -0.27 1.10 -3.28
CA LYS A 161 -0.04 -0.24 -3.86
C LYS A 161 0.22 -1.30 -2.79
N ILE A 162 1.04 -1.00 -1.77
CA ILE A 162 1.34 -1.97 -0.70
C ILE A 162 0.09 -2.27 0.14
N VAL A 163 -0.72 -1.24 0.45
CA VAL A 163 -2.01 -1.44 1.16
C VAL A 163 -2.96 -2.30 0.33
N PHE A 164 -3.06 -2.05 -0.99
CA PHE A 164 -3.88 -2.91 -1.84
C PHE A 164 -3.31 -4.33 -1.89
N SER A 165 -1.99 -4.50 -2.02
CA SER A 165 -1.37 -5.82 -1.99
C SER A 165 -1.67 -6.58 -0.70
N SER A 166 -1.79 -5.91 0.46
CA SER A 166 -2.11 -6.59 1.73
C SER A 166 -3.55 -7.10 1.81
N VAL A 167 -4.48 -6.48 1.07
CA VAL A 167 -5.84 -7.01 0.90
C VAL A 167 -5.81 -8.24 -0.01
N GLY A 168 -4.99 -8.20 -1.06
CA GLY A 168 -4.81 -9.29 -2.02
C GLY A 168 -4.00 -10.50 -1.52
N SER A 169 -3.41 -10.43 -0.32
CA SER A 169 -2.43 -11.41 0.18
C SER A 169 -3.05 -12.39 1.20
N GLN A 170 -2.86 -13.69 0.94
CA GLN A 170 -3.18 -14.89 1.75
C GLN A 170 -4.62 -15.04 2.34
N PRO A 171 -5.18 -16.27 2.32
CA PRO A 171 -6.60 -16.49 2.62
C PRO A 171 -7.05 -16.23 4.08
N SER A 172 -6.15 -16.22 5.07
CA SER A 172 -6.51 -16.10 6.50
C SER A 172 -6.57 -14.66 7.04
N GLY A 173 -5.90 -13.69 6.41
CA GLY A 173 -5.94 -12.26 6.78
C GLY A 173 -6.90 -11.41 5.94
N CYS A 174 -7.52 -12.04 4.95
CA CYS A 174 -8.35 -11.43 3.91
C CYS A 174 -9.55 -10.64 4.46
N ALA A 175 -10.32 -11.19 5.41
CA ALA A 175 -11.59 -10.61 5.84
C ALA A 175 -11.46 -9.28 6.60
N GLU A 176 -10.47 -9.15 7.49
CA GLU A 176 -10.26 -7.91 8.26
C GLU A 176 -9.69 -6.79 7.38
N ASN A 177 -8.77 -7.13 6.47
CA ASN A 177 -8.22 -6.18 5.50
C ASN A 177 -9.27 -5.73 4.49
N GLU A 178 -10.17 -6.64 4.08
CA GLU A 178 -11.32 -6.33 3.25
C GLU A 178 -12.25 -5.32 3.94
N ARG A 179 -12.60 -5.58 5.21
CA ARG A 179 -13.42 -4.67 6.05
C ARG A 179 -12.77 -3.30 6.22
N MET A 180 -11.45 -3.25 6.37
CA MET A 180 -10.68 -2.03 6.48
C MET A 180 -10.73 -1.18 5.21
N LEU A 181 -10.61 -1.78 4.02
CA LEU A 181 -10.60 -1.04 2.75
C LEU A 181 -12.00 -0.58 2.34
N ARG A 182 -13.04 -1.35 2.68
CA ARG A 182 -14.44 -1.11 2.28
C ARG A 182 -14.92 0.34 2.41
N PRO A 183 -14.77 1.04 3.55
CA PRO A 183 -15.28 2.41 3.69
C PRO A 183 -14.59 3.42 2.77
N TYR A 184 -13.38 3.13 2.29
CA TYR A 184 -12.61 4.04 1.43
C TYR A 184 -12.78 3.74 -0.06
N LEU A 185 -13.24 2.54 -0.43
CA LEU A 185 -13.26 2.06 -1.82
C LEU A 185 -14.03 3.00 -2.76
N HIS A 186 -15.25 3.38 -2.37
CA HIS A 186 -16.11 4.22 -3.19
C HIS A 186 -15.46 5.57 -3.48
N ASP A 187 -15.03 6.25 -2.42
CA ASP A 187 -14.43 7.57 -2.53
C ASP A 187 -13.09 7.52 -3.25
N LEU A 188 -12.29 6.47 -3.05
CA LEU A 188 -11.02 6.31 -3.74
C LEU A 188 -11.23 6.21 -5.25
N VAL A 189 -12.18 5.40 -5.71
CA VAL A 189 -12.47 5.25 -7.13
C VAL A 189 -13.02 6.55 -7.72
N LEU A 190 -14.04 7.14 -7.09
CA LEU A 190 -14.71 8.33 -7.60
C LEU A 190 -13.78 9.56 -7.62
N HIS A 191 -13.05 9.81 -6.53
CA HIS A 191 -12.12 10.93 -6.46
C HIS A 191 -10.93 10.74 -7.39
N SER A 192 -10.41 9.51 -7.54
CA SER A 192 -9.33 9.24 -8.51
C SER A 192 -9.77 9.56 -9.93
N MET A 193 -10.97 9.12 -10.33
CA MET A 193 -11.52 9.45 -11.66
C MET A 193 -11.71 10.95 -11.85
N LYS A 194 -12.28 11.64 -10.85
CA LYS A 194 -12.52 13.09 -10.91
C LYS A 194 -11.22 13.91 -10.96
N LEU A 195 -10.23 13.53 -10.16
CA LEU A 195 -8.92 14.19 -10.11
C LEU A 195 -8.11 13.92 -11.37
N ALA A 196 -8.18 12.70 -11.93
CA ALA A 196 -7.51 12.35 -13.19
C ALA A 196 -7.91 13.29 -14.34
N LEU A 197 -9.15 13.73 -14.42
CA LEU A 197 -9.62 14.65 -15.47
C LEU A 197 -9.01 16.06 -15.40
N ARG A 198 -8.44 16.45 -14.25
CA ARG A 198 -7.90 17.80 -14.00
C ARG A 198 -6.40 17.79 -13.67
N ALA A 199 -5.82 16.61 -13.52
CA ALA A 199 -4.45 16.43 -13.09
C ALA A 199 -3.45 16.81 -14.18
N ARG A 200 -2.29 17.32 -13.76
CA ARG A 200 -1.14 17.50 -14.65
C ARG A 200 -0.57 16.15 -15.08
N GLU A 201 -0.49 15.21 -14.13
CA GLU A 201 -0.10 13.81 -14.35
C GLU A 201 -1.28 12.85 -14.09
N PRO A 202 -2.20 12.71 -15.07
CA PRO A 202 -3.38 11.85 -14.90
C PRO A 202 -3.05 10.37 -14.78
N ILE A 203 -1.89 9.94 -15.32
CA ILE A 203 -1.45 8.54 -15.34
C ILE A 203 -1.32 7.94 -13.93
N ASN A 204 -0.94 8.73 -12.92
CA ASN A 204 -0.78 8.26 -11.54
C ASN A 204 -2.09 7.71 -10.95
N TYR A 205 -3.21 8.37 -11.23
CA TYR A 205 -4.53 7.93 -10.78
C TYR A 205 -4.97 6.64 -11.48
N PHE A 206 -4.67 6.48 -12.76
CA PHE A 206 -5.01 5.24 -13.48
C PHE A 206 -4.11 4.08 -13.06
N LEU A 207 -2.83 4.33 -12.74
CA LEU A 207 -1.95 3.32 -12.14
C LEU A 207 -2.39 2.92 -10.73
N LEU A 208 -2.99 3.84 -9.97
CA LEU A 208 -3.60 3.58 -8.67
C LEU A 208 -4.82 2.66 -8.82
N LEU A 209 -5.75 3.02 -9.73
CA LEU A 209 -6.94 2.22 -10.03
C LEU A 209 -6.57 0.82 -10.52
N ARG A 210 -5.54 0.71 -11.37
CA ARG A 210 -5.07 -0.59 -11.85
C ARG A 210 -4.58 -1.47 -10.70
N ALA A 211 -3.81 -0.89 -9.78
CA ALA A 211 -3.32 -1.63 -8.63
C ALA A 211 -4.46 -2.08 -7.70
N LEU A 212 -5.47 -1.22 -7.52
CA LEU A 212 -6.68 -1.56 -6.78
C LEU A 212 -7.41 -2.73 -7.45
N PHE A 213 -7.76 -2.60 -8.73
CA PHE A 213 -8.54 -3.60 -9.48
C PHE A 213 -7.85 -4.95 -9.50
N ARG A 214 -6.54 -5.00 -9.74
CA ARG A 214 -5.77 -6.25 -9.67
C ARG A 214 -5.76 -6.87 -8.27
N SER A 215 -5.73 -6.07 -7.22
CA SER A 215 -5.76 -6.57 -5.85
C SER A 215 -7.11 -7.22 -5.51
N ILE A 216 -8.22 -6.57 -5.89
CA ILE A 216 -9.56 -7.03 -5.51
C ILE A 216 -10.22 -7.95 -6.56
N GLY A 217 -9.69 -8.04 -7.77
CA GLY A 217 -10.26 -8.83 -8.87
C GLY A 217 -9.93 -10.33 -8.84
N GLY A 218 -8.88 -10.74 -8.12
CA GLY A 218 -8.41 -12.13 -8.10
C GLY A 218 -8.89 -12.99 -6.93
N GLY A 219 -9.72 -12.46 -6.02
CA GLY A 219 -10.12 -13.16 -4.79
C GLY A 219 -11.61 -13.16 -4.51
N SER A 220 -12.01 -13.90 -3.47
CA SER A 220 -13.39 -14.04 -3.02
C SER A 220 -13.81 -12.92 -2.06
N TYR A 221 -13.78 -11.66 -2.52
CA TYR A 221 -14.07 -10.47 -1.70
C TYR A 221 -15.50 -9.97 -1.87
N ASP A 222 -16.44 -10.60 -1.17
CA ASP A 222 -17.87 -10.30 -1.35
C ASP A 222 -18.28 -8.90 -0.88
N LEU A 223 -17.65 -8.35 0.17
CA LEU A 223 -17.99 -7.03 0.71
C LEU A 223 -17.49 -5.89 -0.19
N LEU A 224 -16.26 -6.00 -0.69
CA LEU A 224 -15.71 -5.01 -1.62
C LEU A 224 -16.45 -5.05 -2.95
N TYR A 225 -16.77 -6.25 -3.43
CA TYR A 225 -17.55 -6.43 -4.65
C TYR A 225 -18.94 -5.78 -4.55
N GLN A 226 -19.67 -6.01 -3.46
CA GLN A 226 -20.97 -5.35 -3.23
C GLN A 226 -20.87 -3.83 -3.19
N THR A 227 -19.77 -3.30 -2.65
CA THR A 227 -19.52 -1.86 -2.58
C THR A 227 -19.11 -1.29 -3.95
N PHE A 228 -18.47 -2.10 -4.79
CA PHE A 228 -18.01 -1.71 -6.12
C PHE A 228 -19.11 -1.76 -7.19
N LEU A 229 -20.03 -2.72 -7.10
CA LEU A 229 -21.08 -2.94 -8.11
C LEU A 229 -21.87 -1.67 -8.51
N PRO A 230 -22.31 -0.80 -7.58
CA PRO A 230 -23.02 0.43 -7.94
C PRO A 230 -22.17 1.44 -8.74
N LEU A 231 -20.84 1.36 -8.64
CA LEU A 231 -19.90 2.24 -9.35
C LEU A 231 -19.59 1.77 -10.77
N LEU A 232 -19.78 0.47 -11.02
CA LEU A 232 -19.44 -0.20 -12.28
C LEU A 232 -19.97 0.53 -13.52
N PRO A 233 -21.25 0.93 -13.60
CA PRO A 233 -21.80 1.49 -14.84
C PRO A 233 -21.13 2.81 -15.18
N THR A 234 -21.03 3.70 -14.20
CA THR A 234 -20.42 5.03 -14.34
C THR A 234 -18.95 4.90 -14.71
N LEU A 235 -18.23 3.98 -14.04
CA LEU A 235 -16.81 3.76 -14.28
C LEU A 235 -16.55 3.24 -15.70
N LEU A 236 -17.26 2.19 -16.13
CA LEU A 236 -17.10 1.62 -17.47
C LEU A 236 -17.42 2.62 -18.59
N HIS A 237 -18.46 3.44 -18.42
CA HIS A 237 -18.77 4.49 -19.40
C HIS A 237 -17.66 5.54 -19.47
N GLN A 238 -17.11 5.96 -18.33
CA GLN A 238 -16.01 6.94 -18.31
C GLN A 238 -14.73 6.35 -18.94
N LEU A 239 -14.38 5.10 -18.62
CA LEU A 239 -13.19 4.45 -19.20
C LEU A 239 -13.32 4.24 -20.72
N ASN A 240 -14.49 3.84 -21.21
CA ASN A 240 -14.74 3.72 -22.66
C ASN A 240 -14.64 5.06 -23.39
N ARG A 241 -15.13 6.14 -22.79
CA ARG A 241 -14.97 7.49 -23.34
C ARG A 241 -13.50 7.91 -23.39
N LEU A 242 -12.72 7.57 -22.37
CA LEU A 242 -11.27 7.84 -22.31
C LEU A 242 -10.47 6.97 -23.27
N GLN A 243 -10.92 5.76 -23.56
CA GLN A 243 -10.28 4.89 -24.55
C GLN A 243 -10.46 5.42 -25.97
N SER A 244 -11.66 5.92 -26.31
CA SER A 244 -11.98 6.44 -27.63
C SER A 244 -11.35 7.80 -27.93
N SER A 245 -10.86 8.52 -26.91
CA SER A 245 -10.12 9.77 -27.09
C SER A 245 -8.67 9.55 -27.53
N THR A 246 -8.10 10.56 -28.19
CA THR A 246 -6.73 10.52 -28.71
C THR A 246 -5.70 10.65 -27.59
N HIS A 247 -5.11 9.52 -27.20
CA HIS A 247 -4.01 9.46 -26.22
C HIS A 247 -2.77 8.75 -26.75
N ARG A 248 -1.64 8.98 -26.05
CA ARG A 248 -0.39 8.22 -26.23
C ARG A 248 -0.65 6.72 -26.01
N ALA A 249 0.07 5.87 -26.72
CA ALA A 249 -0.11 4.42 -26.70
C ALA A 249 -0.19 3.84 -25.27
N GLN A 250 0.78 4.17 -24.40
CA GLN A 250 0.84 3.69 -23.02
C GLN A 250 -0.43 4.00 -22.19
N MET A 251 -1.04 5.17 -22.40
CA MET A 251 -2.25 5.57 -21.67
C MET A 251 -3.48 4.83 -22.21
N ARG A 252 -3.51 4.58 -23.52
CA ARG A 252 -4.57 3.79 -24.17
C ARG A 252 -4.54 2.34 -23.69
N GLU A 253 -3.37 1.72 -23.64
CA GLU A 253 -3.21 0.36 -23.11
C GLU A 253 -3.67 0.28 -21.65
N LEU A 254 -3.36 1.29 -20.83
CA LEU A 254 -3.81 1.36 -19.44
C LEU A 254 -5.34 1.45 -19.32
N PHE A 255 -6.03 2.20 -20.20
CA PHE A 255 -7.50 2.25 -20.20
C PHE A 255 -8.13 0.92 -20.61
N ILE A 256 -7.58 0.28 -21.65
CA ILE A 256 -8.02 -1.04 -22.09
C ILE A 256 -7.86 -2.05 -20.94
N GLU A 257 -6.68 -2.08 -20.33
CA GLU A 257 -6.40 -2.92 -19.16
C GLU A 257 -7.39 -2.65 -18.01
N LEU A 258 -7.69 -1.39 -17.71
CA LEU A 258 -8.65 -1.03 -16.67
C LEU A 258 -10.08 -1.50 -16.98
N CYS A 259 -10.49 -1.47 -18.25
CA CYS A 259 -11.80 -2.00 -18.68
C CYS A 259 -11.87 -3.53 -18.53
N LEU A 260 -10.78 -4.24 -18.82
CA LEU A 260 -10.75 -5.71 -18.80
C LEU A 260 -10.48 -6.30 -17.41
N THR A 261 -9.83 -5.55 -16.53
CA THR A 261 -9.48 -6.00 -15.16
C THR A 261 -10.47 -5.55 -14.09
N VAL A 262 -11.66 -5.09 -14.48
CA VAL A 262 -12.66 -4.62 -13.51
C VAL A 262 -13.06 -5.76 -12.56
N PRO A 263 -13.01 -5.53 -11.24
CA PRO A 263 -13.12 -6.60 -10.24
C PRO A 263 -14.59 -6.98 -9.99
N VAL A 264 -15.18 -7.67 -10.96
CA VAL A 264 -16.57 -8.13 -10.90
C VAL A 264 -16.73 -9.55 -11.46
N ARG A 265 -17.69 -10.28 -10.89
CA ARG A 265 -18.09 -11.60 -11.40
C ARG A 265 -18.61 -11.46 -12.83
N LEU A 266 -18.29 -12.43 -13.68
CA LEU A 266 -18.72 -12.45 -15.09
C LEU A 266 -20.24 -12.29 -15.23
N SER A 267 -21.02 -12.95 -14.36
CA SER A 267 -22.48 -12.87 -14.36
C SER A 267 -23.02 -11.45 -14.21
N SER A 268 -22.36 -10.61 -13.43
CA SER A 268 -22.76 -9.21 -13.24
C SER A 268 -22.17 -8.27 -14.29
N LEU A 269 -21.19 -8.75 -15.05
CA LEU A 269 -20.62 -8.03 -16.19
C LEU A 269 -21.44 -8.22 -17.47
N LEU A 270 -22.25 -9.28 -17.56
CA LEU A 270 -23.08 -9.60 -18.73
C LEU A 270 -23.89 -8.41 -19.28
N PRO A 271 -24.57 -7.58 -18.47
CA PRO A 271 -25.31 -6.43 -18.99
C PRO A 271 -24.43 -5.36 -19.63
N TYR A 272 -23.13 -5.34 -19.28
CA TYR A 272 -22.15 -4.36 -19.73
C TYR A 272 -21.19 -4.91 -20.79
N LEU A 273 -21.35 -6.17 -21.21
CA LEU A 273 -20.51 -6.81 -22.23
C LEU A 273 -20.41 -5.98 -23.52
N PRO A 274 -21.48 -5.33 -24.04
CA PRO A 274 -21.36 -4.45 -25.20
C PRO A 274 -20.35 -3.31 -25.02
N LEU A 275 -20.18 -2.79 -23.79
CA LEU A 275 -19.20 -1.76 -23.47
C LEU A 275 -17.76 -2.31 -23.37
N LEU A 276 -17.57 -3.62 -23.41
CA LEU A 276 -16.26 -4.26 -23.31
C LEU A 276 -15.77 -4.83 -24.63
N MET A 277 -16.63 -4.94 -25.65
CA MET A 277 -16.29 -5.49 -26.96
C MET A 277 -15.18 -4.68 -27.64
N ASP A 278 -15.30 -3.35 -27.66
CA ASP A 278 -14.28 -2.47 -28.26
C ASP A 278 -12.93 -2.56 -27.52
N PRO A 279 -12.86 -2.45 -26.17
CA PRO A 279 -11.65 -2.75 -25.41
C PRO A 279 -11.04 -4.12 -25.71
N LEU A 280 -11.87 -5.17 -25.83
CA LEU A 280 -11.43 -6.54 -26.04
C LEU A 280 -10.79 -6.74 -27.42
N VAL A 281 -11.42 -6.22 -28.47
CA VAL A 281 -10.83 -6.23 -29.83
C VAL A 281 -9.53 -5.42 -29.86
N CYS A 282 -9.48 -4.29 -29.14
CA CYS A 282 -8.26 -3.50 -29.03
C CYS A 282 -7.13 -4.23 -28.29
N ALA A 283 -7.45 -5.01 -27.24
CA ALA A 283 -6.49 -5.80 -26.50
C ALA A 283 -5.90 -6.95 -27.36
N LEU A 284 -6.75 -7.64 -28.13
CA LEU A 284 -6.34 -8.73 -29.01
C LEU A 284 -5.43 -8.26 -30.15
N ASN A 285 -5.61 -7.04 -30.63
CA ASN A 285 -4.75 -6.40 -31.64
C ASN A 285 -3.59 -5.60 -31.02
N GLY A 286 -3.45 -5.62 -29.70
CA GLY A 286 -2.52 -4.81 -28.93
C GLY A 286 -1.16 -5.48 -28.68
N SER A 287 -0.47 -5.02 -27.64
CA SER A 287 0.79 -5.61 -27.19
C SER A 287 0.59 -7.03 -26.62
N SER A 288 1.65 -7.85 -26.65
CA SER A 288 1.64 -9.22 -26.10
C SER A 288 1.21 -9.28 -24.63
N SER A 289 1.42 -8.21 -23.84
CA SER A 289 0.98 -8.14 -22.45
C SER A 289 -0.52 -7.98 -22.32
N LEU A 290 -1.19 -7.29 -23.25
CA LEU A 290 -2.65 -7.13 -23.24
C LEU A 290 -3.36 -8.40 -23.69
N ILE A 291 -2.77 -9.13 -24.64
CA ILE A 291 -3.32 -10.40 -25.15
C ILE A 291 -3.37 -11.48 -24.05
N GLN A 292 -2.44 -11.43 -23.09
CA GLN A 292 -2.36 -12.39 -21.98
C GLN A 292 -3.34 -12.09 -20.82
N GLN A 293 -4.01 -10.93 -20.82
CA GLN A 293 -4.98 -10.56 -19.79
C GLN A 293 -6.36 -11.16 -20.07
#